data_AF-W4KG17-F1
#
_entry.id   AF-W4KG17-F1
#
_cell.length_a   1.000
_cell.length_b   1.000
_cell.length_c   1.000
_cell.angle_alpha   90.00
_cell.angle_beta   90.00
_cell.angle_gamma   90.00
#
_symmetry.space_group_name_H-M   'P 1'
#
loop_
_entity.id
_entity.type
_entity.pdbx_description
1 polymer ?
#
loop_
_entity_poly.entity_id
_entity_poly.type
_entity_poly.pdbx_seq_one_letter_code
_entity_poly.pdbx_strand_id
1 'polypeptide(L)'
;KLKEDMSLDEATVRSRIAAVGAEPWPVIMDITVASVSVTRLFMSTEYGGSPVAVFPSIAEARFKVHGYKDFMFMSVKWHPNAPSRPGEPGLWYNPTPLADTWMEDKGAVQRLFVGLDQSKWMYFGQYKLAPAPSLTQTEWVLQSPKVKNTWGREIQSKSWGKQVRVEVILRRELGREPTRTEVRDAYNSNDRYDNVTAEEIIKAYDEGKQNLGIATLKCVGYDEEFQRKLAQAFPTWVPPQSKSKKKGHAKKIRRSKGKTAANKDEIFSDGNEEDDDVQIIEGPYVKKGTRSRPVL
;
A
#
# COMPACT_ATOMS: atom_id res chain seq x y z
N LYS A 1 9.33 -13.53 11.79
CA LYS A 1 9.10 -14.75 10.97
C LYS A 1 8.64 -14.42 9.55
N LEU A 2 7.51 -13.72 9.31
CA LEU A 2 7.09 -13.37 7.93
C LEU A 2 8.11 -12.51 7.15
N LYS A 3 8.81 -11.59 7.85
CA LYS A 3 9.78 -10.67 7.23
C LYS A 3 11.00 -11.37 6.62
N GLU A 4 11.53 -12.40 7.28
CA GLU A 4 12.77 -13.08 6.83
C GLU A 4 12.52 -13.95 5.59
N ASP A 5 11.42 -14.71 5.55
CA ASP A 5 11.16 -15.67 4.47
C ASP A 5 10.83 -15.03 3.11
N MET A 6 10.45 -13.74 3.12
CA MET A 6 10.05 -12.99 1.93
C MET A 6 11.10 -11.98 1.46
N SER A 7 12.15 -11.74 2.26
CA SER A 7 13.18 -10.75 1.97
C SER A 7 14.04 -11.15 0.78
N LEU A 8 14.42 -10.18 -0.05
CA LEU A 8 15.56 -10.35 -0.95
C LEU A 8 16.84 -10.57 -0.13
N ASP A 9 17.85 -11.18 -0.74
CA ASP A 9 19.13 -11.37 -0.09
C ASP A 9 19.76 -10.01 0.28
N GLU A 10 20.54 -10.02 1.34
CA GLU A 10 21.05 -8.79 1.94
C GLU A 10 21.99 -8.00 0.99
N ALA A 11 22.74 -8.68 0.12
CA ALA A 11 23.65 -8.03 -0.82
C ALA A 11 22.87 -7.27 -1.90
N THR A 12 21.81 -7.87 -2.43
CA THR A 12 20.85 -7.28 -3.37
C THR A 12 20.15 -6.04 -2.80
N VAL A 13 19.80 -6.08 -1.51
CA VAL A 13 19.17 -4.94 -0.81
C VAL A 13 20.19 -3.82 -0.59
N ARG A 14 21.36 -4.14 -0.04
CA ARG A 14 22.41 -3.16 0.26
C ARG A 14 22.91 -2.46 -1.01
N SER A 15 23.09 -3.18 -2.12
CA SER A 15 23.56 -2.59 -3.37
C SER A 15 22.59 -1.54 -3.93
N ARG A 16 21.28 -1.83 -3.90
CA ARG A 16 20.23 -0.90 -4.33
C ARG A 16 20.14 0.34 -3.43
N ILE A 17 20.23 0.16 -2.11
CA ILE A 17 20.24 1.28 -1.15
C ILE A 17 21.49 2.16 -1.35
N ALA A 18 22.66 1.54 -1.51
CA ALA A 18 23.92 2.25 -1.72
C ALA A 18 23.94 3.04 -3.03
N ALA A 19 23.35 2.50 -4.10
CA ALA A 19 23.31 3.15 -5.43
C ALA A 19 22.63 4.53 -5.42
N VAL A 20 21.71 4.78 -4.48
CA VAL A 20 21.02 6.08 -4.35
C VAL A 20 21.53 6.95 -3.19
N GLY A 21 22.59 6.50 -2.50
CA GLY A 21 23.14 7.20 -1.33
C GLY A 21 22.09 7.49 -0.28
N ALA A 22 21.26 6.50 0.05
CA ALA A 22 20.21 6.62 1.06
C ALA A 22 20.78 6.28 2.45
N GLU A 23 21.59 7.19 2.99
CA GLU A 23 22.04 7.11 4.38
C GLU A 23 20.85 7.27 5.35
N PRO A 24 20.88 6.61 6.53
CA PRO A 24 19.85 6.80 7.55
C PRO A 24 19.74 8.27 7.99
N TRP A 25 18.50 8.76 8.09
CA TRP A 25 18.23 10.08 8.67
C TRP A 25 18.22 10.00 10.20
N PRO A 26 18.93 10.89 10.92
CA PRO A 26 18.95 10.86 12.39
C PRO A 26 17.60 11.32 12.95
N VAL A 27 16.93 10.44 13.69
CA VAL A 27 15.70 10.76 14.43
C VAL A 27 16.06 10.99 15.90
N ILE A 28 16.14 12.26 16.30
CA ILE A 28 16.57 12.68 17.64
C ILE A 28 15.33 13.04 18.47
N MET A 29 14.54 12.03 18.82
CA MET A 29 13.33 12.19 19.62
C MET A 29 13.31 11.19 20.77
N ASP A 30 12.62 11.54 21.86
CA ASP A 30 12.30 10.59 22.93
C ASP A 30 11.62 9.34 22.36
N ILE A 31 12.17 8.17 22.69
CA ILE A 31 11.75 6.90 22.11
C ILE A 31 10.30 6.55 22.44
N THR A 32 9.76 7.01 23.57
CA THR A 32 8.36 6.77 23.95
C THR A 32 7.38 7.54 23.08
N VAL A 33 7.81 8.71 22.56
CA VAL A 33 7.04 9.49 21.59
C VAL A 33 7.26 8.94 20.18
N ALA A 34 8.50 8.67 19.78
CA ALA A 34 8.84 8.18 18.44
C ALA A 34 8.25 6.78 18.14
N SER A 35 8.03 5.96 19.17
CA SER A 35 7.47 4.61 19.03
C SER A 35 5.95 4.52 19.14
N VAL A 36 5.24 5.66 19.23
CA VAL A 36 3.77 5.62 19.17
C VAL A 36 3.32 5.11 17.81
N SER A 37 2.44 4.10 17.85
CA SER A 37 1.71 3.60 16.69
C SER A 37 0.24 3.98 16.77
N VAL A 38 -0.40 4.09 15.62
CA VAL A 38 -1.80 4.46 15.45
C VAL A 38 -2.52 3.42 14.58
N THR A 39 -3.85 3.49 14.51
CA THR A 39 -4.63 2.68 13.56
C THR A 39 -4.86 3.42 12.24
N ARG A 40 -5.10 2.66 11.16
CA ARG A 40 -5.54 3.23 9.88
C ARG A 40 -6.89 3.93 9.98
N LEU A 41 -7.77 3.42 10.85
CA LEU A 41 -9.06 4.04 11.11
C LEU A 41 -8.91 5.41 11.78
N PHE A 42 -8.01 5.54 12.75
CA PHE A 42 -7.67 6.83 13.36
C PHE A 42 -7.16 7.80 12.29
N MET A 43 -6.18 7.39 11.49
CA MET A 43 -5.62 8.22 10.43
C MET A 43 -6.68 8.68 9.42
N SER A 44 -7.53 7.77 8.95
CA SER A 44 -8.64 8.08 8.03
C SER A 44 -9.68 9.01 8.65
N THR A 45 -9.96 8.88 9.94
CA THR A 45 -10.97 9.71 10.64
C THR A 45 -10.48 11.14 10.86
N GLU A 46 -9.25 11.29 11.34
CA GLU A 46 -8.66 12.58 11.70
C GLU A 46 -8.15 13.32 10.46
N TYR A 47 -7.40 12.61 9.60
CA TYR A 47 -6.70 13.21 8.46
C TYR A 47 -7.41 12.97 7.12
N GLY A 48 -8.38 12.06 7.04
CA GLY A 48 -9.09 11.72 5.81
C GLY A 48 -8.40 10.63 5.00
N GLY A 49 -8.92 10.38 3.79
CA GLY A 49 -8.40 9.35 2.90
C GLY A 49 -8.91 7.94 3.22
N SER A 50 -8.61 7.00 2.32
CA SER A 50 -9.01 5.60 2.48
C SER A 50 -8.19 4.90 3.58
N PRO A 51 -8.82 4.09 4.45
CA PRO A 51 -8.13 3.32 5.48
C PRO A 51 -7.40 2.08 4.93
N VAL A 52 -7.55 1.77 3.64
CA VAL A 52 -6.91 0.61 3.00
C VAL A 52 -5.86 0.99 1.95
N ALA A 53 -6.04 2.14 1.27
CA ALA A 53 -5.12 2.64 0.24
C ALA A 53 -3.70 2.94 0.74
N VAL A 54 -2.67 2.44 0.06
CA VAL A 54 -1.28 2.80 0.38
C VAL A 54 -1.00 4.30 0.25
N PHE A 55 -1.45 4.92 -0.84
CA PHE A 55 -1.33 6.36 -1.10
C PHE A 55 -2.72 7.02 -1.06
N PRO A 56 -3.32 7.21 0.12
CA PRO A 56 -4.70 7.68 0.20
C PRO A 56 -4.82 9.12 -0.30
N SER A 57 -5.75 9.33 -1.24
CA SER A 57 -6.14 10.68 -1.66
C SER A 57 -6.86 11.43 -0.54
N ILE A 58 -6.32 12.58 -0.14
CA ILE A 58 -6.91 13.42 0.91
C ILE A 58 -7.81 14.49 0.29
N ALA A 59 -9.08 14.52 0.72
CA ALA A 59 -10.05 15.50 0.27
C ALA A 59 -9.62 16.94 0.64
N GLU A 60 -9.86 17.88 -0.26
CA GLU A 60 -9.45 19.30 -0.09
C GLU A 60 -9.98 19.92 1.22
N ALA A 61 -11.20 19.58 1.62
CA ALA A 61 -11.78 20.04 2.87
C ALA A 61 -10.99 19.57 4.11
N ARG A 62 -10.41 18.36 4.07
CA ARG A 62 -9.55 17.84 5.16
C ARG A 62 -8.18 18.49 5.14
N PHE A 63 -7.59 18.64 3.95
CA PHE A 63 -6.33 19.34 3.79
C PHE A 63 -6.37 20.78 4.34
N LYS A 64 -7.45 21.53 4.08
CA LYS A 64 -7.63 22.89 4.63
C LYS A 64 -7.64 22.95 6.16
N VAL A 65 -7.93 21.83 6.85
CA VAL A 65 -7.95 21.76 8.31
C VAL A 65 -6.57 21.44 8.88
N HIS A 66 -5.85 20.47 8.31
CA HIS A 66 -4.61 19.95 8.92
C HIS A 66 -3.33 20.17 8.09
N GLY A 67 -3.45 20.48 6.80
CA GLY A 67 -2.32 20.83 5.94
C GLY A 67 -1.52 19.65 5.37
N TYR A 68 -2.00 18.41 5.46
CA TYR A 68 -1.29 17.21 4.97
C TYR A 68 -2.03 16.53 3.80
N LYS A 69 -1.30 16.01 2.80
CA LYS A 69 -1.89 15.20 1.69
C LYS A 69 -1.05 13.99 1.32
N ASP A 70 0.13 13.88 1.88
CA ASP A 70 1.24 13.08 1.39
C ASP A 70 1.45 11.85 2.27
N PHE A 71 0.39 11.10 2.56
CA PHE A 71 0.53 9.89 3.37
C PHE A 71 0.89 8.68 2.50
N MET A 72 1.78 7.83 3.02
CA MET A 72 2.14 6.54 2.43
C MET A 72 2.09 5.47 3.51
N PHE A 73 1.40 4.36 3.27
CA PHE A 73 1.23 3.29 4.24
C PHE A 73 1.77 1.98 3.69
N MET A 74 2.89 1.53 4.23
CA MET A 74 3.60 0.36 3.74
C MET A 74 3.48 -0.83 4.69
N SER A 75 2.99 -1.96 4.18
CA SER A 75 2.93 -3.20 4.93
C SER A 75 4.23 -4.01 4.75
N VAL A 76 4.85 -4.43 5.86
CA VAL A 76 6.06 -5.28 5.80
C VAL A 76 5.81 -6.67 5.20
N LYS A 77 4.53 -7.07 5.06
CA LYS A 77 4.12 -8.30 4.37
C LYS A 77 4.46 -8.25 2.89
N TRP A 78 4.22 -7.11 2.25
CA TRP A 78 4.47 -6.88 0.82
C TRP A 78 5.84 -6.24 0.57
N HIS A 79 6.36 -5.54 1.58
CA HIS A 79 7.65 -4.85 1.54
C HIS A 79 8.55 -5.37 2.65
N PRO A 80 9.07 -6.60 2.53
CA PRO A 80 9.88 -7.24 3.56
C PRO A 80 11.18 -6.48 3.86
N ASN A 81 11.67 -5.70 2.89
CA ASN A 81 12.82 -4.82 3.03
C ASN A 81 12.42 -3.34 3.20
N ALA A 82 11.20 -3.07 3.68
CA ALA A 82 10.83 -1.77 4.24
C ALA A 82 11.82 -1.32 5.33
N PRO A 83 11.96 0.00 5.57
CA PRO A 83 12.72 0.52 6.70
C PRO A 83 12.39 -0.22 7.99
N SER A 84 13.42 -0.58 8.77
CA SER A 84 13.21 -1.34 10.00
C SER A 84 13.07 -0.44 11.23
N ARG A 85 13.63 0.77 11.14
CA ARG A 85 13.50 1.85 12.13
C ARG A 85 13.18 3.19 11.45
N PRO A 86 12.59 4.15 12.19
CA PRO A 86 12.42 5.51 11.70
C PRO A 86 13.72 6.09 11.15
N GLY A 87 13.65 6.74 9.99
CA GLY A 87 14.79 7.34 9.31
C GLY A 87 15.65 6.40 8.47
N GLU A 88 15.55 5.07 8.64
CA GLU A 88 16.34 4.12 7.85
C GLU A 88 15.86 4.06 6.38
N PRO A 89 16.75 3.77 5.43
CA PRO A 89 16.34 3.46 4.07
C PRO A 89 15.61 2.11 3.98
N GLY A 90 14.95 1.87 2.84
CA GLY A 90 14.33 0.58 2.55
C GLY A 90 14.00 0.43 1.07
N LEU A 91 13.27 -0.63 0.74
CA LEU A 91 12.81 -0.90 -0.63
C LEU A 91 11.29 -0.99 -0.70
N TRP A 92 10.76 -0.46 -1.79
CA TRP A 92 9.40 -0.61 -2.27
C TRP A 92 9.38 -1.62 -3.41
N TYR A 93 8.34 -2.44 -3.49
CA TYR A 93 8.18 -3.47 -4.51
C TYR A 93 6.86 -3.24 -5.24
N ASN A 94 6.88 -3.42 -6.56
CA ASN A 94 5.70 -3.29 -7.40
C ASN A 94 5.62 -4.52 -8.33
N PRO A 95 4.42 -5.08 -8.61
CA PRO A 95 4.28 -6.22 -9.53
C PRO A 95 4.90 -5.98 -10.91
N THR A 96 4.88 -4.74 -11.40
CA THR A 96 5.44 -4.35 -12.69
C THR A 96 6.61 -3.39 -12.53
N PRO A 97 7.48 -3.22 -13.54
CA PRO A 97 8.47 -2.15 -13.53
C PRO A 97 7.84 -0.79 -13.25
N LEU A 98 8.51 0.03 -12.43
CA LEU A 98 8.04 1.37 -12.13
C LEU A 98 8.21 2.26 -13.37
N ALA A 99 7.11 2.80 -13.88
CA ALA A 99 7.14 3.75 -14.98
C ALA A 99 7.65 5.12 -14.50
N ASP A 100 8.36 5.85 -15.36
CA ASP A 100 8.86 7.20 -15.04
C ASP A 100 7.74 8.14 -14.59
N THR A 101 6.57 8.07 -15.23
CA THR A 101 5.39 8.88 -14.87
C THR A 101 4.86 8.58 -13.47
N TRP A 102 4.94 7.32 -13.01
CA TRP A 102 4.55 6.95 -11.65
C TRP A 102 5.53 7.52 -10.63
N MET A 103 6.82 7.52 -10.96
CA MET A 103 7.86 8.12 -10.13
C MET A 103 7.75 9.65 -10.10
N GLU A 104 7.27 10.31 -11.15
CA GLU A 104 7.00 11.74 -11.16
C GLU A 104 5.83 12.11 -10.23
N ASP A 105 4.72 11.37 -10.30
CA ASP A 105 3.54 11.60 -9.44
C ASP A 105 3.80 11.25 -7.97
N LYS A 106 4.43 10.09 -7.71
CA LYS A 106 4.66 9.57 -6.35
C LYS A 106 6.03 9.91 -5.75
N GLY A 107 6.94 10.47 -6.53
CA GLY A 107 8.30 10.86 -6.09
C GLY A 107 8.36 12.11 -5.21
N ALA A 108 7.21 12.76 -4.98
CA ALA A 108 7.06 13.75 -3.93
C ALA A 108 7.39 13.16 -2.55
N VAL A 109 7.74 14.02 -1.60
CA VAL A 109 8.00 13.60 -0.22
C VAL A 109 6.71 13.08 0.40
N GLN A 110 6.75 11.89 1.00
CA GLN A 110 5.62 11.23 1.66
C GLN A 110 5.90 10.99 3.15
N ARG A 111 4.90 11.22 4.00
CA ARG A 111 4.79 10.72 5.37
C ARG A 111 4.60 9.21 5.36
N LEU A 112 5.70 8.48 5.54
CA LEU A 112 5.69 7.03 5.56
C LEU A 112 5.22 6.49 6.92
N PHE A 113 4.21 5.65 6.89
CA PHE A 113 3.80 4.77 7.98
C PHE A 113 4.12 3.33 7.62
N VAL A 114 4.74 2.59 8.54
CA VAL A 114 5.02 1.17 8.38
C VAL A 114 4.11 0.37 9.31
N GLY A 115 3.43 -0.63 8.76
CA GLY A 115 2.60 -1.57 9.50
C GLY A 115 3.47 -2.59 10.24
N LEU A 116 3.44 -2.55 11.57
CA LEU A 116 4.21 -3.46 12.44
C LEU A 116 3.41 -4.71 12.80
N ASP A 117 2.09 -4.57 12.84
CA ASP A 117 1.11 -5.62 13.15
C ASP A 117 -0.27 -5.18 12.65
N GLN A 118 -1.29 -6.03 12.82
CA GLN A 118 -2.67 -5.66 12.60
C GLN A 118 -3.01 -4.41 13.42
N SER A 119 -3.46 -3.35 12.72
CA SER A 119 -3.83 -2.06 13.30
C SER A 119 -2.72 -1.27 14.01
N LYS A 120 -1.44 -1.66 13.89
CA LYS A 120 -0.32 -0.91 14.46
C LYS A 120 0.54 -0.30 13.36
N TRP A 121 0.33 0.99 13.10
CA TRP A 121 1.03 1.75 12.07
C TRP A 121 1.87 2.82 12.73
N MET A 122 3.17 2.77 12.54
CA MET A 122 4.10 3.71 13.14
C MET A 122 4.65 4.64 12.05
N TYR A 123 4.80 5.92 12.37
CA TYR A 123 5.37 6.91 11.46
C TYR A 123 6.90 6.82 11.45
N PHE A 124 7.47 6.65 10.27
CA PHE A 124 8.90 6.39 10.07
C PHE A 124 9.67 7.61 9.57
N GLY A 125 8.98 8.63 9.05
CA GLY A 125 9.61 9.86 8.56
C GLY A 125 9.03 10.35 7.24
N GLN A 126 9.75 11.29 6.64
CA GLN A 126 9.47 11.89 5.34
C GLN A 126 10.34 11.18 4.30
N TYR A 127 9.73 10.50 3.33
CA TYR A 127 10.43 9.65 2.38
C TYR A 127 10.23 10.11 0.95
N LYS A 128 11.29 10.00 0.14
CA LYS A 128 11.21 10.03 -1.32
C LYS A 128 11.41 8.62 -1.86
N LEU A 129 10.64 8.28 -2.89
CA LEU A 129 10.91 7.11 -3.71
C LEU A 129 11.94 7.50 -4.77
N ALA A 130 13.01 6.73 -4.86
CA ALA A 130 14.01 6.83 -5.92
C ALA A 130 13.93 5.58 -6.80
N PRO A 131 14.03 5.72 -8.15
CA PRO A 131 14.01 4.56 -9.03
C PRO A 131 15.17 3.61 -8.69
N ALA A 132 14.90 2.31 -8.71
CA ALA A 132 15.93 1.28 -8.65
C ALA A 132 15.70 0.29 -9.81
N PRO A 133 16.75 -0.41 -10.27
CA PRO A 133 16.55 -1.48 -11.23
C PRO A 133 15.56 -2.52 -10.70
N SER A 134 14.56 -2.84 -11.50
CA SER A 134 13.64 -3.97 -11.27
C SER A 134 14.43 -5.24 -11.00
N LEU A 135 13.79 -6.19 -10.34
CA LEU A 135 14.35 -7.53 -10.15
C LEU A 135 14.58 -8.18 -11.51
N THR A 136 15.82 -8.55 -11.78
CA THR A 136 16.19 -9.31 -12.97
C THR A 136 15.57 -10.70 -12.93
N GLN A 137 15.46 -11.36 -14.08
CA GLN A 137 15.02 -12.76 -14.16
C GLN A 137 15.88 -13.66 -13.27
N THR A 138 17.20 -13.48 -13.27
CA THR A 138 18.12 -14.27 -12.45
C THR A 138 17.87 -14.07 -10.96
N GLU A 139 17.74 -12.82 -10.50
CA GLU A 139 17.41 -12.53 -9.11
C GLU A 139 16.03 -13.09 -8.71
N TRP A 140 15.04 -13.04 -9.60
CA TRP A 140 13.73 -13.64 -9.38
C TRP A 140 13.81 -15.17 -9.27
N VAL A 141 14.53 -15.83 -10.19
CA VAL A 141 14.61 -17.29 -10.22
C VAL A 141 15.24 -17.83 -8.93
N LEU A 142 16.17 -17.08 -8.33
CA LEU A 142 16.81 -17.39 -7.05
C LEU A 142 15.91 -17.21 -5.82
N GLN A 143 14.74 -16.58 -5.96
CA GLN A 143 13.80 -16.45 -4.85
C GLN A 143 13.22 -17.80 -4.44
N SER A 144 12.91 -17.93 -3.15
CA SER A 144 12.33 -19.15 -2.61
C SER A 144 10.96 -19.45 -3.26
N PRO A 145 10.54 -20.73 -3.34
CA PRO A 145 9.21 -21.08 -3.82
C PRO A 145 8.08 -20.35 -3.05
N LYS A 146 8.29 -20.06 -1.77
CA LYS A 146 7.33 -19.32 -0.95
C LYS A 146 7.14 -17.88 -1.43
N VAL A 147 8.22 -17.18 -1.81
CA VAL A 147 8.15 -15.83 -2.40
C VAL A 147 7.37 -15.88 -3.71
N LYS A 148 7.76 -16.77 -4.63
CA LYS A 148 7.12 -16.89 -5.94
C LYS A 148 5.64 -17.23 -5.84
N ASN A 149 5.28 -18.21 -5.01
CA ASN A 149 3.89 -18.62 -4.79
C ASN A 149 3.05 -17.51 -4.14
N THR A 150 3.63 -16.74 -3.23
CA THR A 150 2.92 -15.62 -2.60
C THR A 150 2.64 -14.53 -3.64
N TRP A 151 3.65 -14.07 -4.37
CA TRP A 151 3.43 -13.07 -5.42
C TRP A 151 2.47 -13.57 -6.51
N GLY A 152 2.63 -14.79 -7.02
CA GLY A 152 1.75 -15.37 -8.03
C GLY A 152 0.28 -15.39 -7.61
N ARG A 153 -0.01 -15.87 -6.39
CA ARG A 153 -1.39 -15.92 -5.85
C ARG A 153 -2.01 -14.53 -5.64
N GLU A 154 -1.21 -13.58 -5.19
CA GLU A 154 -1.72 -12.27 -4.80
C GLU A 154 -1.89 -11.39 -6.05
N ILE A 155 -0.96 -11.47 -7.00
CA ILE A 155 -1.14 -10.92 -8.35
C ILE A 155 -2.36 -11.54 -9.02
N GLN A 156 -2.65 -12.82 -8.82
CA GLN A 156 -3.85 -13.45 -9.39
C GLN A 156 -5.14 -12.86 -8.81
N SER A 157 -5.20 -12.62 -7.50
CA SER A 157 -6.45 -12.34 -6.79
C SER A 157 -6.74 -10.86 -6.54
N LYS A 158 -5.70 -10.02 -6.47
CA LYS A 158 -5.83 -8.61 -6.06
C LYS A 158 -6.02 -7.67 -7.25
N SER A 159 -6.66 -6.54 -7.01
CA SER A 159 -6.92 -5.51 -8.04
C SER A 159 -5.62 -4.95 -8.62
N TRP A 160 -4.61 -4.70 -7.79
CA TRP A 160 -3.28 -4.22 -8.20
C TRP A 160 -2.53 -5.19 -9.10
N GLY A 161 -2.89 -6.48 -9.10
CA GLY A 161 -2.31 -7.49 -9.99
C GLY A 161 -2.88 -7.47 -11.42
N LYS A 162 -3.92 -6.66 -11.69
CA LYS A 162 -4.64 -6.68 -12.99
C LYS A 162 -3.71 -6.46 -14.18
N GLN A 163 -2.74 -5.55 -14.07
CA GLN A 163 -1.83 -5.26 -15.18
C GLN A 163 -1.02 -6.50 -15.58
N VAL A 164 -0.45 -7.22 -14.61
CA VAL A 164 0.30 -8.46 -14.89
C VAL A 164 -0.61 -9.49 -15.54
N ARG A 165 -1.84 -9.66 -15.04
CA ARG A 165 -2.81 -10.59 -15.64
C ARG A 165 -3.11 -10.24 -17.10
N VAL A 166 -3.32 -8.95 -17.41
CA VAL A 166 -3.51 -8.44 -18.79
C VAL A 166 -2.30 -8.75 -19.68
N GLU A 167 -1.09 -8.54 -19.21
CA GLU A 167 0.10 -8.79 -20.02
C GLU A 167 0.31 -10.30 -20.24
N VAL A 168 0.02 -11.14 -19.24
CA VAL A 168 0.12 -12.60 -19.34
C VAL A 168 -0.93 -13.16 -20.32
N ILE A 169 -2.19 -12.74 -20.20
CA ILE A 169 -3.27 -13.22 -21.07
C ILE A 169 -3.02 -12.83 -22.54
N LEU A 170 -2.60 -11.59 -22.79
CA LEU A 170 -2.36 -11.11 -24.15
C LEU A 170 -1.18 -11.86 -24.80
N ARG A 171 -0.10 -12.13 -24.06
CA ARG A 171 1.00 -12.96 -24.59
C ARG A 171 0.53 -14.37 -24.95
N ARG A 172 -0.35 -14.96 -24.13
CA ARG A 172 -0.93 -16.29 -24.38
C ARG A 172 -1.78 -16.32 -25.65
N GLU A 173 -2.62 -15.30 -25.85
CA GLU A 173 -3.56 -15.24 -26.97
C GLU A 173 -2.91 -14.80 -28.28
N LEU A 174 -1.95 -13.86 -28.22
CA LEU A 174 -1.29 -13.31 -29.40
C LEU A 174 -0.07 -14.12 -29.86
N GLY A 175 0.53 -14.93 -28.97
CA GLY A 175 1.78 -15.64 -29.24
C GLY A 175 2.99 -14.73 -29.45
N ARG A 176 2.89 -13.44 -29.08
CA ARG A 176 3.94 -12.42 -29.16
C ARG A 176 3.82 -11.43 -28.00
N GLU A 177 4.78 -10.51 -27.90
CA GLU A 177 4.68 -9.40 -26.96
C GLU A 177 3.53 -8.45 -27.36
N PRO A 178 2.63 -8.10 -26.43
CA PRO A 178 1.57 -7.14 -26.71
C PRO A 178 2.14 -5.72 -26.86
N THR A 179 1.50 -4.92 -27.71
CA THR A 179 1.79 -3.50 -27.84
C THR A 179 1.21 -2.73 -26.65
N ARG A 180 1.75 -1.53 -26.38
CA ARG A 180 1.22 -0.65 -25.31
C ARG A 180 -0.27 -0.31 -25.49
N THR A 181 -0.75 -0.25 -26.72
CA THR A 181 -2.17 0.01 -27.01
C THR A 181 -3.03 -1.20 -26.67
N GLU A 182 -2.61 -2.41 -27.05
CA GLU A 182 -3.31 -3.66 -26.70
C GLU A 182 -3.42 -3.84 -25.17
N VAL A 183 -2.32 -3.61 -24.44
CA VAL A 183 -2.32 -3.67 -22.96
C VAL A 183 -3.29 -2.65 -22.37
N ARG A 184 -3.27 -1.41 -22.87
CA ARG A 184 -4.15 -0.33 -22.38
C ARG A 184 -5.62 -0.64 -22.61
N ASP A 185 -5.97 -1.07 -23.82
CA ASP A 185 -7.36 -1.35 -24.18
C ASP A 185 -7.91 -2.53 -23.37
N ALA A 186 -7.10 -3.58 -23.19
CA ALA A 186 -7.43 -4.72 -22.34
C ALA A 186 -7.56 -4.32 -20.86
N TYR A 187 -6.62 -3.54 -20.33
CA TYR A 187 -6.65 -3.07 -18.94
C TYR A 187 -7.87 -2.21 -18.63
N ASN A 188 -8.30 -1.37 -19.57
CA ASN A 188 -9.48 -0.51 -19.44
C ASN A 188 -10.80 -1.26 -19.67
N SER A 189 -10.75 -2.53 -20.07
CA SER A 189 -11.94 -3.37 -20.13
C SER A 189 -12.47 -3.70 -18.73
N ASN A 190 -13.74 -4.08 -18.66
CA ASN A 190 -14.36 -4.56 -17.42
C ASN A 190 -13.92 -5.99 -17.05
N ASP A 191 -13.12 -6.65 -17.87
CA ASP A 191 -12.60 -7.97 -17.56
C ASP A 191 -11.52 -7.86 -16.47
N ARG A 192 -11.56 -8.80 -15.52
CA ARG A 192 -10.58 -8.93 -14.44
C ARG A 192 -9.44 -9.88 -14.80
N TYR A 193 -9.63 -10.68 -15.85
CA TYR A 193 -8.72 -11.73 -16.30
C TYR A 193 -8.45 -12.78 -15.21
N ASP A 194 -9.50 -13.14 -14.46
CA ASP A 194 -9.44 -14.10 -13.34
C ASP A 194 -9.13 -15.54 -13.80
N ASN A 195 -9.14 -15.79 -15.12
CA ASN A 195 -8.75 -17.06 -15.74
C ASN A 195 -7.23 -17.23 -15.89
N VAL A 196 -6.43 -16.20 -15.61
CA VAL A 196 -4.96 -16.31 -15.53
C VAL A 196 -4.59 -16.95 -14.20
N THR A 197 -3.82 -18.04 -14.22
CA THR A 197 -3.45 -18.77 -12.99
C THR A 197 -2.20 -18.21 -12.32
N ALA A 198 -2.02 -18.50 -11.03
CA ALA A 198 -0.79 -18.16 -10.31
C ALA A 198 0.44 -18.80 -10.95
N GLU A 199 0.32 -20.02 -11.49
CA GLU A 199 1.39 -20.73 -12.18
C GLU A 199 1.76 -20.04 -13.51
N GLU A 200 0.78 -19.55 -14.27
CA GLU A 200 1.04 -18.76 -15.49
C GLU A 200 1.77 -17.46 -15.16
N ILE A 201 1.39 -16.80 -14.07
CA ILE A 201 2.06 -15.59 -13.58
C ILE A 201 3.51 -15.90 -13.18
N ILE A 202 3.73 -16.91 -12.32
CA ILE A 202 5.07 -17.31 -11.87
C ILE A 202 5.96 -17.67 -13.05
N LYS A 203 5.42 -18.44 -14.00
CA LYS A 203 6.12 -18.80 -15.24
C LYS A 203 6.53 -17.56 -16.04
N ALA A 204 5.68 -16.54 -16.12
CA ALA A 204 6.01 -15.31 -16.83
C ALA A 204 7.20 -14.56 -16.18
N TYR A 205 7.30 -14.54 -14.85
CA TYR A 205 8.49 -13.99 -14.17
C TYR A 205 9.72 -14.89 -14.31
N ASP A 206 9.56 -16.22 -14.18
CA ASP A 206 10.65 -17.19 -14.35
C ASP A 206 11.25 -17.13 -15.76
N GLU A 207 10.45 -16.83 -16.78
CA GLU A 207 10.88 -16.62 -18.17
C GLU A 207 11.38 -15.19 -18.45
N GLY A 208 11.34 -14.28 -17.47
CA GLY A 208 11.76 -12.88 -17.65
C GLY A 208 10.81 -12.04 -18.52
N LYS A 209 9.59 -12.52 -18.78
CA LYS A 209 8.52 -11.77 -19.46
C LYS A 209 7.82 -10.79 -18.52
N GLN A 210 8.05 -10.92 -17.23
CA GLN A 210 7.61 -10.00 -16.17
C GLN A 210 8.79 -9.71 -15.25
N ASN A 211 8.81 -8.52 -14.67
CA ASN A 211 9.85 -8.09 -13.73
C ASN A 211 9.21 -7.35 -12.56
N LEU A 212 9.63 -7.70 -11.34
CA LEU A 212 9.17 -7.02 -10.14
C LEU A 212 9.86 -5.65 -10.06
N GLY A 213 9.09 -4.57 -10.13
CA GLY A 213 9.60 -3.21 -10.00
C GLY A 213 10.13 -2.95 -8.59
N ILE A 214 11.19 -2.15 -8.49
CA ILE A 214 11.79 -1.78 -7.21
C ILE A 214 12.00 -0.27 -7.18
N ALA A 215 11.67 0.36 -6.06
CA ALA A 215 12.12 1.71 -5.73
C ALA A 215 12.86 1.69 -4.39
N THR A 216 13.86 2.55 -4.24
CA THR A 216 14.49 2.79 -2.94
C THR A 216 13.76 3.88 -2.20
N LEU A 217 13.51 3.64 -0.92
CA LEU A 217 12.94 4.59 0.02
C LEU A 217 14.08 5.32 0.72
N LYS A 218 14.20 6.62 0.45
CA LYS A 218 15.17 7.50 1.10
C LYS A 218 14.47 8.43 2.08
N CYS A 219 14.82 8.35 3.36
CA CYS A 219 14.36 9.33 4.33
C CYS A 219 15.05 10.68 4.06
N VAL A 220 14.26 11.75 4.00
CA VAL A 220 14.72 13.12 3.74
C VAL A 220 14.34 14.08 4.86
N GLY A 221 13.74 13.58 5.94
CA GLY A 221 13.33 14.38 7.08
C GLY A 221 12.49 13.59 8.08
N TYR A 222 12.27 14.18 9.25
CA TYR A 222 11.37 13.63 10.26
C TYR A 222 10.57 14.77 10.90
N ASP A 223 9.28 14.86 10.58
CA ASP A 223 8.33 15.83 11.17
C ASP A 223 8.03 15.47 12.63
N GLU A 224 8.82 16.03 13.56
CA GLU A 224 8.69 15.77 14.99
C GLU A 224 7.37 16.29 15.57
N GLU A 225 6.90 17.45 15.11
CA GLU A 225 5.66 18.05 15.60
C GLU A 225 4.47 17.17 15.25
N PHE A 226 4.45 16.64 14.03
CA PHE A 226 3.44 15.68 13.59
C PHE A 226 3.45 14.43 14.48
N GLN A 227 4.62 13.84 14.75
CA GLN A 227 4.70 12.66 15.63
C GLN A 227 4.20 12.97 17.05
N ARG A 228 4.54 14.13 17.62
CA ARG A 228 4.03 14.57 18.93
C ARG A 228 2.51 14.73 18.92
N LYS A 229 1.93 15.27 17.85
CA LYS A 229 0.47 15.37 17.69
C LYS A 229 -0.19 14.00 17.68
N LEU A 230 0.38 13.02 16.96
CA LEU A 230 -0.12 11.64 16.99
C LEU A 230 -0.04 11.04 18.39
N ALA A 231 1.10 11.20 19.06
CA ALA A 231 1.34 10.70 20.41
C ALA A 231 0.37 11.27 21.45
N GLN A 232 -0.06 12.53 21.28
CA GLN A 232 -1.02 13.17 22.17
C GLN A 232 -2.47 12.79 21.85
N ALA A 233 -2.84 12.77 20.56
CA ALA A 233 -4.22 12.57 20.14
C ALA A 233 -4.68 11.10 20.26
N PHE A 234 -3.86 10.16 19.79
CA PHE A 234 -4.30 8.77 19.64
C PHE A 234 -4.68 8.06 20.96
N PRO A 235 -3.95 8.23 22.09
CA PRO A 235 -4.32 7.59 23.36
C PRO A 235 -5.69 8.03 23.91
N THR A 236 -6.15 9.23 23.53
CA THR A 236 -7.44 9.80 23.97
C THR A 236 -8.54 9.60 22.93
N TRP A 237 -8.21 9.08 21.75
CA TRP A 237 -9.14 8.92 20.66
C TRP A 237 -10.09 7.75 20.90
N VAL A 238 -11.38 8.01 20.68
CA VAL A 238 -12.44 6.99 20.77
C VAL A 238 -12.95 6.72 19.35
N PRO A 239 -12.91 5.46 18.87
CA PRO A 239 -13.38 5.15 17.54
C PRO A 239 -14.86 5.51 17.38
N PRO A 240 -15.28 6.06 16.22
CA PRO A 240 -16.69 6.31 15.95
C PRO A 240 -17.52 5.04 16.14
N GLN A 241 -18.66 5.14 16.82
CA GLN A 241 -19.56 4.00 16.98
C GLN A 241 -19.99 3.50 15.60
N SER A 242 -19.79 2.20 15.33
CA SER A 242 -20.30 1.60 14.11
C SER A 242 -21.82 1.82 14.09
N LYS A 243 -22.33 2.47 13.04
CA LYS A 243 -23.78 2.54 12.86
C LYS A 243 -24.24 1.11 12.62
N SER A 244 -24.79 0.47 13.66
CA SER A 244 -25.36 -0.86 13.52
C SER A 244 -26.27 -0.83 12.30
N LYS A 245 -25.99 -1.73 11.34
CA LYS A 245 -26.80 -1.84 10.13
C LYS A 245 -28.23 -2.08 10.60
N LYS A 246 -29.08 -1.06 10.57
CA LYS A 246 -30.53 -1.22 10.70
C LYS A 246 -30.88 -2.25 9.63
N LYS A 247 -31.33 -3.44 10.05
CA LYS A 247 -31.91 -4.47 9.18
C LYS A 247 -33.08 -3.82 8.45
N GLY A 248 -32.80 -3.25 7.29
CA GLY A 248 -33.72 -2.44 6.52
C GLY A 248 -34.26 -3.25 5.35
N HIS A 249 -35.54 -3.56 5.44
CA HIS A 249 -36.46 -4.05 4.41
C HIS A 249 -35.98 -3.94 2.94
N ALA A 250 -36.17 -5.06 2.23
CA ALA A 250 -36.06 -5.19 0.77
C ALA A 250 -36.66 -3.97 0.03
N LYS A 251 -35.80 -3.14 -0.56
CA LYS A 251 -36.22 -2.01 -1.39
C LYS A 251 -36.26 -2.42 -2.86
N LYS A 252 -37.49 -2.40 -3.38
CA LYS A 252 -37.93 -2.57 -4.77
C LYS A 252 -37.00 -1.85 -5.76
N ILE A 253 -36.45 -2.59 -6.71
CA ILE A 253 -35.63 -2.10 -7.82
C ILE A 253 -36.49 -1.20 -8.72
N ARG A 254 -36.14 0.09 -8.84
CA ARG A 254 -36.57 0.95 -9.95
C ARG A 254 -35.40 1.12 -10.90
N ARG A 255 -35.57 0.60 -12.13
CA ARG A 255 -34.67 0.83 -13.28
C ARG A 255 -34.69 2.33 -13.62
N SER A 256 -33.51 2.94 -13.74
CA SER A 256 -33.36 4.20 -14.46
C SER A 256 -32.29 4.04 -15.53
N LYS A 257 -32.65 4.52 -16.73
CA LYS A 257 -31.89 4.50 -17.99
C LYS A 257 -30.69 5.46 -17.92
N GLY A 258 -29.66 5.11 -18.67
CA GLY A 258 -28.34 5.74 -18.62
C GLY A 258 -28.22 7.09 -19.32
N LYS A 259 -26.98 7.60 -19.29
CA LYS A 259 -26.44 8.60 -20.22
C LYS A 259 -24.92 8.47 -20.29
N THR A 260 -24.43 8.65 -21.50
CA THR A 260 -23.08 8.43 -22.01
C THR A 260 -22.22 9.69 -21.92
N ALA A 261 -20.90 9.46 -21.89
CA ALA A 261 -19.85 10.15 -22.67
C ALA A 261 -18.88 11.14 -21.97
N ALA A 262 -17.63 11.01 -22.45
CA ALA A 262 -16.54 11.98 -22.61
C ALA A 262 -15.39 11.99 -21.57
N ASN A 263 -14.37 11.21 -21.92
CA ASN A 263 -12.97 11.58 -22.17
C ASN A 263 -12.24 12.52 -21.19
N LYS A 264 -11.15 12.00 -20.60
CA LYS A 264 -9.91 12.74 -20.29
C LYS A 264 -8.74 11.75 -20.26
N ASP A 265 -7.67 12.12 -20.97
CA ASP A 265 -6.35 11.51 -20.91
C ASP A 265 -5.77 11.62 -19.49
N GLU A 266 -5.81 10.52 -18.75
CA GLU A 266 -5.00 10.28 -17.55
C GLU A 266 -4.63 8.80 -17.57
N ILE A 267 -3.37 8.48 -17.90
CA ILE A 267 -2.91 7.08 -17.99
C ILE A 267 -1.78 6.90 -16.98
N PHE A 268 -1.96 5.88 -16.14
CA PHE A 268 -1.19 5.49 -14.95
C PHE A 268 -1.57 6.24 -13.66
N SER A 269 -2.83 6.14 -13.27
CA SER A 269 -3.26 6.44 -11.90
C SER A 269 -4.08 5.27 -11.34
N ASP A 270 -3.64 4.84 -10.15
CA ASP A 270 -4.38 4.09 -9.14
C ASP A 270 -4.59 2.58 -9.38
N GLY A 271 -3.47 1.85 -9.33
CA GLY A 271 -3.46 0.61 -8.55
C GLY A 271 -3.62 0.97 -7.07
N ASN A 272 -4.85 1.28 -6.66
CA ASN A 272 -5.15 1.54 -5.27
C ASN A 272 -4.90 0.22 -4.52
N GLU A 273 -3.73 0.11 -3.90
CA GLU A 273 -3.36 -1.01 -3.05
C GLU A 273 -4.29 -0.97 -1.83
N GLU A 274 -5.45 -1.62 -1.95
CA GLU A 274 -6.34 -1.90 -0.84
C GLU A 274 -5.73 -3.03 -0.02
N ASP A 275 -5.17 -2.70 1.15
CA ASP A 275 -4.82 -3.71 2.15
C ASP A 275 -6.12 -4.27 2.76
N ASP A 276 -6.68 -5.32 2.13
CA ASP A 276 -7.92 -6.01 2.53
C ASP A 276 -7.86 -6.63 3.95
N ASP A 277 -6.71 -6.58 4.64
CA ASP A 277 -6.56 -7.15 5.98
C ASP A 277 -7.15 -6.26 7.10
N VAL A 278 -7.82 -5.14 6.79
CA VAL A 278 -8.62 -4.39 7.76
C VAL A 278 -9.98 -5.10 7.98
N GLN A 279 -9.95 -6.25 8.66
CA GLN A 279 -11.14 -6.73 9.34
C GLN A 279 -11.42 -5.79 10.52
N ILE A 280 -12.52 -5.03 10.45
CA ILE A 280 -13.04 -4.31 11.61
C ILE A 280 -13.49 -5.38 12.61
N ILE A 281 -12.60 -5.76 13.53
CA ILE A 281 -12.94 -6.68 14.61
C ILE A 281 -13.92 -5.95 15.54
N GLU A 282 -15.20 -6.35 15.50
CA GLU A 282 -16.15 -6.08 16.56
C GLU A 282 -15.67 -6.82 17.83
N GLY A 283 -14.77 -6.20 18.59
CA GLY A 283 -14.37 -6.71 19.89
C GLY A 283 -15.57 -6.75 20.84
N PRO A 284 -15.68 -7.75 21.73
CA PRO A 284 -16.77 -7.81 22.69
C PRO A 284 -16.72 -6.58 23.58
N TYR A 285 -17.79 -5.78 23.53
CA TYR A 285 -17.99 -4.61 24.36
C TYR A 285 -18.01 -5.03 25.84
N VAL A 286 -16.89 -4.80 26.53
CA VAL A 286 -16.84 -4.94 28.00
C VAL A 286 -17.52 -3.72 28.60
N LYS A 287 -18.74 -3.90 29.09
CA LYS A 287 -19.44 -2.90 29.90
C LYS A 287 -18.58 -2.54 31.11
N LYS A 288 -17.86 -1.41 31.05
CA LYS A 288 -17.33 -0.76 32.25
C LYS A 288 -18.52 -0.15 32.99
N GLY A 289 -19.00 -0.86 34.01
CA GLY A 289 -20.02 -0.37 34.91
C GLY A 289 -19.55 0.92 35.56
N THR A 290 -20.28 2.01 35.33
CA THR A 290 -20.10 3.26 36.05
C THR A 290 -20.54 3.07 37.50
N ARG A 291 -19.59 2.84 38.41
CA ARG A 291 -19.80 3.11 39.83
C ARG A 291 -19.90 4.62 39.99
N SER A 292 -21.07 5.11 40.36
CA SER A 292 -21.25 6.39 41.06
C SER A 292 -22.70 6.52 41.52
N ARG A 293 -22.92 6.34 42.82
CA ARG A 293 -23.58 7.32 43.68
C ARG A 293 -23.37 6.92 45.15
N PRO A 294 -22.71 7.75 45.96
CA PRO A 294 -22.97 7.79 47.39
C PRO A 294 -24.14 8.74 47.64
N VAL A 295 -25.16 8.32 48.39
CA VAL A 295 -26.04 9.25 49.09
C VAL A 295 -26.56 8.59 50.37
N LEU A 296 -26.09 9.17 51.49
CA LEU A 296 -26.69 9.35 52.82
C LEU A 296 -27.28 8.14 53.55
#